data_AF-A0A9E0X6P7-F1
#
_entry.id   AF-A0A9E0X6P7-F1
#
_cell.length_a   1.000
_cell.length_b   1.000
_cell.length_c   1.000
_cell.angle_alpha   90.00
_cell.angle_beta   90.00
_cell.angle_gamma   90.00
#
_symmetry.space_group_name_H-M   'P 1'
#
loop_
_entity.id
_entity.type
_entity.pdbx_description
1 polymer ?
#
loop_
_entity_poly.entity_id
_entity_poly.type
_entity_poly.pdbx_seq_one_letter_code
_entity_poly.pdbx_strand_id
1 'polypeptide(L)'
;MERGIRAAFVVVRLALVAGLALQGAAALAVSWSGANALNVADPAYGVTAFTVGVPTGWKFAGAVVRDASCHGHGPGLKSIALAPDGATAIGFFPGYGWSWTSNAFISQSMARTGCPGSQITSAADFLVKVAVPNLHPNARVLAVQPMPQDRQAALAQQLAQMRQMTEQTAAQFRKPPPVLTLDGAQVRVAYDDQGRAMEELLRSVVDCTETTMPGMGPQPAFTQRMCGSRFVFFVRAPQGQLDALLASPQLEDLSKLTRPEPAWSQRVAADQQRQFQQNEARRNADFQANLRANQAQHEAMLQRGRQFQQQQRQQFERSQAADRATVAAMQDGAHRQVLSTLGRQEFVNPGTGQIVQGSANYNHQWISSDGRSMIQNNDHQFNPNGVVNPISQSWTPLVPR
;
A
#
# COMPACT_ATOMS: atom_id res chain seq x y z
N MET A 1 33.29 76.77 -77.73
CA MET A 1 33.24 75.30 -77.67
C MET A 1 34.03 74.86 -76.44
N GLU A 2 33.36 74.08 -75.57
CA GLU A 2 33.86 73.18 -74.50
C GLU A 2 34.93 73.70 -73.50
N ARG A 3 34.61 73.90 -72.21
CA ARG A 3 34.54 72.92 -71.07
C ARG A 3 35.92 72.29 -70.75
N GLY A 4 36.39 72.20 -69.50
CA GLY A 4 35.75 72.36 -68.19
C GLY A 4 36.76 72.42 -67.04
N ILE A 5 36.28 72.85 -65.87
CA ILE A 5 37.01 73.33 -64.69
C ILE A 5 36.82 72.38 -63.50
N ARG A 6 37.88 72.24 -62.69
CA ARG A 6 37.98 71.51 -61.41
C ARG A 6 37.16 72.17 -60.30
N ALA A 7 36.59 71.39 -59.40
CA ALA A 7 36.07 71.88 -58.12
C ALA A 7 36.45 70.92 -56.98
N ALA A 8 36.99 71.49 -55.90
CA ALA A 8 37.09 70.90 -54.58
C ALA A 8 36.30 71.79 -53.62
N PHE A 9 35.38 71.23 -52.84
CA PHE A 9 34.62 71.94 -51.82
C PHE A 9 34.65 71.13 -50.52
N VAL A 10 35.07 71.81 -49.45
CA VAL A 10 34.89 71.42 -48.05
C VAL A 10 33.46 71.80 -47.64
N VAL A 11 32.72 70.88 -47.03
CA VAL A 11 31.39 71.15 -46.46
C VAL A 11 31.35 70.70 -45.01
N VAL A 12 31.12 71.68 -44.13
CA VAL A 12 30.76 71.56 -42.71
C VAL A 12 29.38 70.89 -42.60
N ARG A 13 29.24 69.85 -41.77
CA ARG A 13 27.93 69.24 -41.47
C ARG A 13 27.46 69.64 -40.06
N LEU A 14 26.36 70.38 -40.02
CA LEU A 14 25.51 70.61 -38.85
C LEU A 14 24.93 69.26 -38.36
N ALA A 15 24.92 69.09 -37.04
CA ALA A 15 24.18 68.02 -36.36
C ALA A 15 22.68 68.37 -36.29
N LEU A 16 21.83 67.45 -36.77
CA LEU A 16 20.39 67.45 -36.52
C LEU A 16 20.09 66.25 -35.61
N VAL A 17 19.77 66.52 -34.36
CA VAL A 17 19.24 65.53 -33.41
C VAL A 17 17.74 65.39 -33.71
N ALA A 18 17.37 64.33 -34.41
CA ALA A 18 15.98 63.92 -34.55
C ALA A 18 15.60 63.08 -33.31
N GLY A 19 14.93 63.71 -32.35
CA GLY A 19 14.28 63.01 -31.26
C GLY A 19 13.07 62.25 -31.79
N LEU A 20 13.23 60.94 -32.03
CA LEU A 20 12.09 60.03 -32.10
C LEU A 20 11.55 59.86 -30.68
N ALA A 21 10.47 60.58 -30.37
CA ALA A 21 9.61 60.24 -29.26
C ALA A 21 9.01 58.86 -29.55
N LEU A 22 9.53 57.81 -28.90
CA LEU A 22 8.75 56.60 -28.69
C LEU A 22 7.52 56.99 -27.88
N GLN A 23 6.40 57.19 -28.57
CA GLN A 23 5.10 57.13 -27.92
C GLN A 23 4.94 55.69 -27.42
N GLY A 24 5.29 55.47 -26.16
CA GLY A 24 4.87 54.27 -25.45
C GLY A 24 3.35 54.24 -25.54
N ALA A 25 2.81 53.27 -26.30
CA ALA A 25 1.40 52.96 -26.23
C ALA A 25 1.12 52.62 -24.77
N ALA A 26 0.51 53.56 -24.04
CA ALA A 26 -0.04 53.28 -22.73
C ALA A 26 -1.04 52.15 -22.94
N ALA A 27 -0.65 50.94 -22.55
CA ALA A 27 -1.52 49.79 -22.62
C ALA A 27 -2.74 50.11 -21.77
N LEU A 28 -3.89 50.29 -22.41
CA LEU A 28 -5.15 50.49 -21.70
C LEU A 28 -5.41 49.20 -20.91
N ALA A 29 -5.23 49.27 -19.59
CA ALA A 29 -5.58 48.16 -18.71
C ALA A 29 -7.08 47.86 -18.88
N VAL A 30 -7.41 46.58 -19.08
CA VAL A 30 -8.81 46.13 -19.12
C VAL A 30 -9.50 46.57 -17.83
N SER A 31 -10.57 47.37 -17.96
CA SER A 31 -11.39 47.83 -16.85
C SER A 31 -12.84 47.39 -17.05
N TRP A 32 -13.59 47.30 -15.95
CA TRP A 32 -15.01 46.97 -15.97
C TRP A 32 -15.80 47.83 -14.98
N SER A 33 -17.10 47.99 -15.24
CA SER A 33 -17.98 48.86 -14.45
C SER A 33 -18.63 48.16 -13.24
N GLY A 34 -18.53 46.83 -13.16
CA GLY A 34 -19.09 46.02 -12.07
C GLY A 34 -18.90 44.53 -12.30
N ALA A 35 -19.51 43.72 -11.44
CA ALA A 35 -19.47 42.26 -11.54
C ALA A 35 -20.86 41.65 -11.31
N ASN A 36 -21.14 40.58 -12.04
CA ASN A 36 -22.33 39.75 -11.88
C ASN A 36 -22.00 38.49 -11.07
N ALA A 37 -22.92 38.07 -10.21
CA ALA A 37 -22.85 36.78 -9.55
C ALA A 37 -23.50 35.72 -10.46
N LEU A 38 -22.72 34.75 -10.92
CA LEU A 38 -23.20 33.64 -11.73
C LEU A 38 -23.16 32.32 -10.95
N ASN A 39 -24.21 31.53 -11.08
CA ASN A 39 -24.34 30.24 -10.41
C ASN A 39 -23.78 29.13 -11.30
N VAL A 40 -22.88 28.33 -10.74
CA VAL A 40 -22.41 27.07 -11.35
C VAL A 40 -23.13 25.93 -10.66
N ALA A 41 -24.01 25.26 -11.40
CA ALA A 41 -24.72 24.08 -10.92
C ALA A 41 -23.83 22.83 -10.90
N ASP A 42 -24.09 21.93 -9.96
CA ASP A 42 -23.54 20.59 -9.96
C ASP A 42 -24.57 19.60 -10.53
N PRO A 43 -24.34 19.05 -11.73
CA PRO A 43 -25.27 18.10 -12.34
C PRO A 43 -25.49 16.84 -11.50
N ALA A 44 -24.51 16.43 -10.68
CA ALA A 44 -24.63 15.24 -9.86
C ALA A 44 -25.62 15.40 -8.69
N TYR A 45 -25.81 16.64 -8.23
CA TYR A 45 -26.68 16.93 -7.09
C TYR A 45 -27.92 17.77 -7.44
N GLY A 46 -27.97 18.36 -8.64
CA GLY A 46 -29.07 19.22 -9.06
C GLY A 46 -29.17 20.51 -8.24
N VAL A 47 -28.07 20.98 -7.65
CA VAL A 47 -28.00 22.20 -6.83
C VAL A 47 -26.89 23.13 -7.32
N THR A 48 -26.97 24.41 -6.98
CA THR A 48 -25.85 25.35 -7.17
C THR A 48 -24.68 24.93 -6.29
N ALA A 49 -23.50 24.78 -6.89
CA ALA A 49 -22.26 24.45 -6.20
C ALA A 49 -21.42 25.67 -5.86
N PHE A 50 -21.35 26.63 -6.78
CA PHE A 50 -20.57 27.85 -6.62
C PHE A 50 -21.36 29.05 -7.10
N THR A 51 -21.25 30.14 -6.37
CA THR A 51 -21.49 31.49 -6.90
C THR A 51 -20.13 32.05 -7.32
N VAL A 52 -20.02 32.54 -8.55
CA VAL A 52 -18.77 33.08 -9.12
C VAL A 52 -18.99 34.54 -9.53
N GLY A 53 -18.10 35.43 -9.09
CA GLY A 53 -18.08 36.81 -9.54
C GLY A 53 -17.47 36.93 -10.93
N VAL A 54 -18.21 37.49 -11.89
CA VAL A 54 -17.78 37.67 -13.27
C VAL A 54 -17.90 39.14 -13.65
N PRO A 55 -16.83 39.79 -14.14
CA PRO A 55 -16.91 41.17 -14.58
C PRO A 55 -18.00 41.40 -15.64
N THR A 56 -18.66 42.55 -15.57
CA THR A 56 -19.68 42.94 -16.55
C THR A 56 -19.07 42.97 -17.95
N GLY A 57 -19.75 42.32 -18.90
CA GLY A 57 -19.31 42.22 -20.30
C GLY A 57 -18.31 41.09 -20.58
N TRP A 58 -17.85 40.35 -19.58
CA TRP A 58 -16.96 39.20 -19.78
C TRP A 58 -17.77 37.94 -20.10
N LYS A 59 -17.20 37.07 -20.93
CA LYS A 59 -17.76 35.76 -21.23
C LYS A 59 -17.34 34.77 -20.15
N PHE A 60 -18.28 33.95 -19.67
CA PHE A 60 -18.01 33.00 -18.60
C PHE A 60 -18.31 31.56 -19.03
N ALA A 61 -17.44 30.65 -18.63
CA ALA A 61 -17.69 29.22 -18.66
C ALA A 61 -17.23 28.60 -17.33
N GLY A 62 -18.07 27.77 -16.71
CA GLY A 62 -17.78 27.14 -15.44
C GLY A 62 -18.53 25.81 -15.27
N ALA A 63 -17.87 24.85 -14.66
CA ALA A 63 -18.45 23.54 -14.36
C ALA A 63 -17.85 22.95 -13.07
N VAL A 64 -18.62 22.08 -12.43
CA VAL A 64 -18.08 21.19 -11.39
C VAL A 64 -17.47 19.97 -12.07
N VAL A 65 -16.17 19.77 -11.87
CA VAL A 65 -15.44 18.61 -12.38
C VAL A 65 -15.14 17.64 -11.25
N ARG A 66 -15.19 16.35 -11.57
CA ARG A 66 -14.86 15.24 -10.68
C ARG A 66 -13.77 14.43 -11.35
N ASP A 67 -12.56 14.55 -10.84
CA ASP A 67 -11.48 13.69 -11.29
C ASP A 67 -11.54 12.37 -10.51
N ALA A 68 -11.78 11.28 -11.23
CA ALA A 68 -11.76 9.92 -10.69
C ALA A 68 -10.34 9.31 -10.71
N SER A 69 -9.33 10.06 -11.17
CA SER A 69 -7.94 9.65 -11.08
C SER A 69 -7.49 9.55 -9.62
N CYS A 70 -6.37 8.87 -9.39
CA CYS A 70 -5.77 8.82 -8.06
C CYS A 70 -5.21 10.14 -7.55
N HIS A 71 -5.31 11.19 -8.36
CA HIS A 71 -4.97 12.54 -7.98
C HIS A 71 -6.18 13.47 -7.89
N GLY A 72 -7.40 12.92 -7.93
CA GLY A 72 -8.61 13.68 -7.69
C GLY A 72 -8.67 14.21 -6.25
N HIS A 73 -9.02 15.49 -6.10
CA HIS A 73 -9.22 16.14 -4.81
C HIS A 73 -10.72 16.48 -4.60
N GLY A 74 -11.59 15.50 -4.82
CA GLY A 74 -13.04 15.66 -4.76
C GLY A 74 -13.61 16.53 -5.91
N PRO A 75 -14.91 16.86 -5.86
CA PRO A 75 -15.52 17.73 -6.85
C PRO A 75 -15.01 19.18 -6.67
N GLY A 76 -14.65 19.83 -7.78
CA GLY A 76 -14.09 21.18 -7.75
C GLY A 76 -14.58 22.06 -8.91
N LEU A 77 -14.46 23.37 -8.73
CA LEU A 77 -14.75 24.36 -9.76
C LEU A 77 -13.63 24.38 -10.82
N LYS A 78 -14.02 24.22 -12.08
CA LYS A 78 -13.21 24.61 -13.23
C LYS A 78 -13.93 25.74 -13.95
N SER A 79 -13.32 26.91 -14.06
CA SER A 79 -13.96 28.05 -14.72
C SER A 79 -12.99 29.04 -15.33
N ILE A 80 -13.49 29.80 -16.29
CA ILE A 80 -12.81 30.93 -16.92
C ILE A 80 -13.80 32.05 -17.19
N ALA A 81 -13.41 33.28 -16.88
CA ALA A 81 -14.03 34.51 -17.32
C ALA A 81 -13.06 35.20 -18.30
N LEU A 82 -13.49 35.46 -19.53
CA LEU A 82 -12.70 36.04 -20.60
C LEU A 82 -13.19 37.46 -20.92
N ALA A 83 -12.28 38.42 -20.91
CA ALA A 83 -12.56 39.80 -21.22
C ALA A 83 -12.91 40.02 -22.70
N PRO A 84 -13.54 41.16 -23.06
CA PRO A 84 -13.86 41.51 -24.44
C PRO A 84 -12.64 41.59 -25.38
N ASP A 85 -11.43 41.79 -24.85
CA ASP A 85 -10.18 41.78 -25.62
C ASP A 85 -9.79 40.38 -26.15
N GLY A 86 -10.46 39.34 -25.66
CA GLY A 86 -10.23 37.95 -26.02
C GLY A 86 -8.91 37.36 -25.51
N ALA A 87 -8.16 38.06 -24.66
CA ALA A 87 -6.86 37.65 -24.14
C ALA A 87 -6.84 37.63 -22.62
N THR A 88 -7.32 38.70 -21.99
CA THR A 88 -7.35 38.84 -20.54
C THR A 88 -8.37 37.89 -19.94
N ALA A 89 -7.96 37.07 -18.97
CA ALA A 89 -8.86 36.13 -18.33
C ALA A 89 -8.54 35.90 -16.85
N ILE A 90 -9.56 35.50 -16.11
CA ILE A 90 -9.48 35.12 -14.71
C ILE A 90 -10.17 33.77 -14.56
N GLY A 91 -9.63 32.87 -13.75
CA GLY A 91 -10.28 31.57 -13.58
C GLY A 91 -9.72 30.71 -12.47
N PHE A 92 -10.28 29.51 -12.43
CA PHE A 92 -9.98 28.49 -11.43
C PHE A 92 -9.81 27.14 -12.12
N PHE A 93 -8.75 26.43 -11.76
CA PHE A 93 -8.62 25.00 -11.99
C PHE A 93 -8.87 24.26 -10.68
N PRO A 94 -9.46 23.04 -10.75
CA PRO A 94 -9.68 22.22 -9.57
C PRO A 94 -8.37 21.88 -8.87
N GLY A 95 -8.48 21.57 -7.59
CA GLY A 95 -7.35 21.08 -6.80
C GLY A 95 -6.89 19.68 -7.21
N TYR A 96 -5.66 19.35 -6.82
CA TYR A 96 -5.00 18.10 -7.12
C TYR A 96 -4.55 17.42 -5.82
N GLY A 97 -4.79 16.13 -5.68
CA GLY A 97 -4.41 15.33 -4.52
C GLY A 97 -3.18 14.47 -4.81
N TRP A 98 -2.31 14.28 -3.82
CA TRP A 98 -1.24 13.29 -3.93
C TRP A 98 -0.90 12.73 -2.55
N SER A 99 -0.21 11.60 -2.55
CA SER A 99 0.28 11.00 -1.31
C SER A 99 1.73 10.59 -1.45
N TRP A 100 2.36 10.36 -0.31
CA TRP A 100 3.71 9.83 -0.20
C TRP A 100 3.81 8.93 1.03
N THR A 101 4.75 7.99 0.98
CA THR A 101 5.03 7.10 2.10
C THR A 101 6.52 6.82 2.20
N SER A 102 7.04 6.71 3.43
CA SER A 102 8.41 6.27 3.68
C SER A 102 8.58 4.75 3.54
N ASN A 103 7.49 3.99 3.41
CA ASN A 103 7.55 2.54 3.22
C ASN A 103 7.83 2.19 1.75
N ALA A 104 9.00 1.61 1.48
CA ALA A 104 9.43 1.27 0.12
C ALA A 104 8.48 0.29 -0.59
N PHE A 105 7.92 -0.67 0.13
CA PHE A 105 6.97 -1.65 -0.44
C PHE A 105 5.67 -0.96 -0.87
N ILE A 106 5.10 -0.10 -0.02
CA ILE A 106 3.88 0.65 -0.36
C ILE A 106 4.16 1.61 -1.52
N SER A 107 5.30 2.32 -1.49
CA SER A 107 5.71 3.22 -2.56
C SER A 107 5.82 2.49 -3.91
N GLN A 108 6.42 1.30 -3.93
CA GLN A 108 6.51 0.49 -5.14
C GLN A 108 5.13 -0.01 -5.60
N SER A 109 4.25 -0.40 -4.67
CA SER A 109 2.88 -0.79 -4.99
C SER A 109 2.11 0.37 -5.64
N MET A 110 2.21 1.57 -5.09
CA MET A 110 1.59 2.79 -5.63
C MET A 110 2.04 3.08 -7.06
N ALA A 111 3.35 2.96 -7.33
CA ALA A 111 3.88 3.13 -8.68
C ALA A 111 3.33 2.09 -9.67
N ARG A 112 3.18 0.83 -9.25
CA ARG A 112 2.62 -0.25 -10.11
C ARG A 112 1.13 -0.06 -10.40
N THR A 113 0.39 0.55 -9.50
CA THR A 113 -1.04 0.87 -9.71
C THR A 113 -1.26 2.16 -10.49
N GLY A 114 -0.20 2.75 -11.06
CA GLY A 114 -0.28 3.97 -11.88
C GLY A 114 -0.39 5.27 -11.09
N CYS A 115 -0.09 5.25 -9.79
CA CYS A 115 -0.30 6.37 -8.87
C CYS A 115 0.93 6.60 -8.00
N PRO A 116 2.10 6.90 -8.61
CA PRO A 116 3.33 7.07 -7.87
C PRO A 116 3.20 8.20 -6.84
N GLY A 117 3.78 7.98 -5.66
CA GLY A 117 3.77 8.99 -4.62
C GLY A 117 4.62 10.21 -4.97
N SER A 118 4.26 11.38 -4.46
CA SER A 118 4.96 12.65 -4.69
C SER A 118 5.40 13.29 -3.39
N GLN A 119 6.66 13.72 -3.33
CA GLN A 119 7.23 14.39 -2.17
C GLN A 119 6.96 15.90 -2.11
N ILE A 120 6.17 16.45 -3.03
CA ILE A 120 5.81 17.88 -3.02
C ILE A 120 5.12 18.22 -1.70
N THR A 121 5.64 19.24 -1.00
CA THR A 121 5.10 19.73 0.29
C THR A 121 4.80 21.23 0.30
N SER A 122 5.13 21.94 -0.76
CA SER A 122 4.92 23.39 -0.87
C SER A 122 4.07 23.72 -2.09
N ALA A 123 3.35 24.84 -1.99
CA ALA A 123 2.57 25.39 -3.09
C ALA A 123 3.50 25.86 -4.24
N ALA A 124 4.69 26.35 -3.93
CA ALA A 124 5.68 26.75 -4.94
C ALA A 124 6.11 25.55 -5.79
N ASP A 125 6.48 24.43 -5.15
CA ASP A 125 6.84 23.20 -5.86
C ASP A 125 5.68 22.65 -6.67
N PHE A 126 4.47 22.64 -6.11
CA PHE A 126 3.28 22.22 -6.84
C PHE A 126 3.05 23.07 -8.09
N LEU A 127 3.11 24.40 -7.97
CA LEU A 127 2.89 25.29 -9.10
C LEU A 127 3.95 25.11 -10.19
N VAL A 128 5.23 25.05 -9.82
CA VAL A 128 6.34 24.95 -10.79
C VAL A 128 6.47 23.55 -11.41
N LYS A 129 6.30 22.49 -10.62
CA LYS A 129 6.55 21.10 -11.07
C LYS A 129 5.30 20.42 -11.62
N VAL A 130 4.11 20.90 -11.29
CA VAL A 130 2.84 20.28 -11.69
C VAL A 130 1.94 21.25 -12.45
N ALA A 131 1.53 22.38 -11.85
CA ALA A 131 0.51 23.22 -12.47
C ALA A 131 1.00 23.86 -13.78
N VAL A 132 2.15 24.54 -13.76
CA VAL A 132 2.69 25.24 -14.94
C VAL A 132 2.97 24.28 -16.10
N PRO A 133 3.67 23.15 -15.93
CA PRO A 133 3.93 22.23 -17.05
C PRO A 133 2.67 21.62 -17.66
N ASN A 134 1.60 21.41 -16.87
CA ASN A 134 0.35 20.85 -17.37
C ASN A 134 -0.54 21.91 -18.04
N LEU A 135 -0.55 23.15 -17.54
CA LEU A 135 -1.38 24.22 -18.08
C LEU A 135 -0.71 24.92 -19.27
N HIS A 136 0.60 25.14 -19.18
CA HIS A 136 1.41 25.83 -20.18
C HIS A 136 2.76 25.12 -20.35
N PRO A 137 2.83 24.01 -21.12
CA PRO A 137 4.06 23.23 -21.29
C PRO A 137 5.27 24.03 -21.79
N ASN A 138 5.03 25.13 -22.53
CA ASN A 138 6.06 25.98 -23.12
C ASN A 138 6.27 27.30 -22.37
N ALA A 139 5.65 27.48 -21.19
CA ALA A 139 5.79 28.70 -20.43
C ALA A 139 7.16 28.84 -19.77
N ARG A 140 7.66 30.06 -19.73
CA ARG A 140 8.82 30.45 -18.93
C ARG A 140 8.34 30.97 -17.58
N VAL A 141 8.84 30.37 -16.50
CA VAL A 141 8.66 30.90 -15.14
C VAL A 141 9.46 32.20 -15.00
N LEU A 142 8.78 33.31 -14.74
CA LEU A 142 9.39 34.62 -14.53
C LEU A 142 9.73 34.87 -13.06
N ALA A 143 8.86 34.43 -12.15
CA ALA A 143 9.05 34.60 -10.72
C ALA A 143 8.28 33.54 -9.93
N VAL A 144 8.84 33.15 -8.79
CA VAL A 144 8.15 32.37 -7.74
C VAL A 144 8.18 33.22 -6.49
N GLN A 145 7.01 33.50 -5.93
CA GLN A 145 6.86 34.40 -4.80
C GLN A 145 5.97 33.76 -3.73
N PRO A 146 6.17 34.10 -2.46
CA PRO A 146 5.20 33.75 -1.44
C PRO A 146 3.90 34.54 -1.66
N MET A 147 2.82 34.13 -0.99
CA MET A 147 1.59 34.93 -0.98
C MET A 147 1.81 36.31 -0.36
N PRO A 148 0.94 37.29 -0.62
CA PRO A 148 0.89 38.53 0.15
C PRO A 148 0.81 38.29 1.68
N GLN A 149 1.40 39.19 2.47
CA GLN A 149 1.63 38.98 3.91
C GLN A 149 0.34 38.77 4.72
N ASP A 150 -0.72 39.50 4.37
CA ASP A 150 -2.07 39.35 4.93
C ASP A 150 -2.61 37.93 4.70
N ARG A 151 -2.42 37.38 3.50
CA ARG A 151 -2.83 36.02 3.14
C ARG A 151 -1.98 34.98 3.85
N GLN A 152 -0.67 35.20 4.00
CA GLN A 152 0.19 34.33 4.80
C GLN A 152 -0.27 34.29 6.27
N ALA A 153 -0.60 35.46 6.85
CA ALA A 153 -1.11 35.54 8.21
C ALA A 153 -2.45 34.78 8.36
N ALA A 154 -3.36 34.91 7.39
CA ALA A 154 -4.60 34.16 7.37
C ALA A 154 -4.37 32.63 7.29
N LEU A 155 -3.42 32.17 6.48
CA LEU A 155 -3.04 30.75 6.42
C LEU A 155 -2.43 30.28 7.75
N ALA A 156 -1.57 31.08 8.38
CA ALA A 156 -0.99 30.74 9.68
C ALA A 156 -2.07 30.60 10.77
N GLN A 157 -3.05 31.52 10.80
CA GLN A 157 -4.20 31.43 11.71
C GLN A 157 -5.05 30.19 11.43
N GLN A 158 -5.34 29.89 10.16
CA GLN A 158 -6.06 28.69 9.78
C GLN A 158 -5.32 27.42 10.23
N LEU A 159 -4.00 27.37 10.03
CA LEU A 159 -3.18 26.23 10.46
C LEU A 159 -3.19 26.04 11.97
N ALA A 160 -3.13 27.12 12.75
CA ALA A 160 -3.24 27.06 14.20
C ALA A 160 -4.59 26.48 14.67
N GLN A 161 -5.70 26.92 14.05
CA GLN A 161 -7.03 26.38 14.34
C GLN A 161 -7.14 24.89 14.00
N MET A 162 -6.63 24.47 12.84
CA MET A 162 -6.63 23.06 12.44
C MET A 162 -5.81 22.19 13.40
N ARG A 163 -4.64 22.68 13.85
CA ARG A 163 -3.80 21.97 14.82
C ARG A 163 -4.52 21.80 16.16
N GLN A 164 -5.13 22.86 16.69
CA GLN A 164 -5.89 22.80 17.93
C GLN A 164 -7.02 21.75 17.88
N MET A 165 -7.82 21.75 16.81
CA MET A 165 -8.91 20.77 16.63
C MET A 165 -8.37 19.34 16.54
N THR A 166 -7.25 19.17 15.84
CA THR A 166 -6.64 17.87 15.58
C THR A 166 -5.97 17.31 16.83
N GLU A 167 -5.32 18.14 17.64
CA GLU A 167 -4.77 17.78 18.94
C GLU A 167 -5.86 17.33 19.93
N GLN A 168 -6.99 18.04 19.98
CA GLN A 168 -8.14 17.64 20.82
C GLN A 168 -8.67 16.26 20.42
N THR A 169 -8.84 16.03 19.12
CA THR A 169 -9.29 14.74 18.58
C THR A 169 -8.28 13.63 18.87
N ALA A 170 -6.99 13.90 18.67
CA ALA A 170 -5.91 12.96 18.94
C ALA A 170 -5.85 12.55 20.42
N ALA A 171 -6.04 13.52 21.33
CA ALA A 171 -6.12 13.27 22.77
C ALA A 171 -7.31 12.38 23.14
N GLN A 172 -8.50 12.64 22.56
CA GLN A 172 -9.70 11.82 22.77
C GLN A 172 -9.47 10.35 22.38
N PHE A 173 -8.80 10.10 21.26
CA PHE A 173 -8.52 8.76 20.76
C PHE A 173 -7.20 8.15 21.24
N ARG A 174 -6.45 8.84 22.12
CA ARG A 174 -5.12 8.44 22.61
C ARG A 174 -4.15 8.10 21.48
N LYS A 175 -4.13 8.91 20.43
CA LYS A 175 -3.21 8.78 19.29
C LYS A 175 -2.31 10.00 19.19
N PRO A 176 -1.10 9.89 18.61
CA PRO A 176 -0.32 11.06 18.24
C PRO A 176 -1.09 11.92 17.24
N PRO A 177 -1.10 13.26 17.41
CA PRO A 177 -1.69 14.13 16.41
C PRO A 177 -0.87 14.06 15.11
N PRO A 178 -1.51 14.09 13.93
CA PRO A 178 -0.78 14.27 12.68
C PRO A 178 -0.05 15.61 12.64
N VAL A 179 1.02 15.65 11.85
CA VAL A 179 1.70 16.90 11.51
C VAL A 179 0.95 17.55 10.35
N LEU A 180 0.49 18.78 10.58
CA LEU A 180 -0.21 19.58 9.57
C LEU A 180 0.69 20.68 9.03
N THR A 181 0.69 20.84 7.70
CA THR A 181 1.29 21.99 7.02
C THR A 181 0.26 22.66 6.12
N LEU A 182 0.36 23.98 5.99
CA LEU A 182 -0.47 24.78 5.10
C LEU A 182 0.42 25.88 4.52
N ASP A 183 0.65 25.82 3.21
CA ASP A 183 1.56 26.70 2.48
C ASP A 183 0.88 27.34 1.28
N GLY A 184 1.26 28.57 0.93
CA GLY A 184 0.70 29.29 -0.19
C GLY A 184 1.78 30.00 -0.99
N ALA A 185 1.70 29.89 -2.32
CA ALA A 185 2.63 30.54 -3.23
C ALA A 185 1.93 31.08 -4.48
N GLN A 186 2.64 31.95 -5.18
CA GLN A 186 2.26 32.45 -6.49
C GLN A 186 3.43 32.34 -7.47
N VAL A 187 3.13 32.00 -8.72
CA VAL A 187 4.11 31.86 -9.80
C VAL A 187 3.67 32.75 -10.96
N ARG A 188 4.56 33.63 -11.40
CA ARG A 188 4.38 34.41 -12.62
C ARG A 188 5.04 33.68 -13.77
N VAL A 189 4.31 33.54 -14.88
CA VAL A 189 4.81 32.91 -16.11
C VAL A 189 4.59 33.82 -17.31
N ALA A 190 5.39 33.60 -18.35
CA ALA A 190 5.17 34.17 -19.67
C ALA A 190 5.17 33.08 -20.73
N TYR A 191 4.29 33.22 -21.72
CA TYR A 191 4.15 32.27 -22.82
C TYR A 191 3.59 32.95 -24.06
N ASP A 192 3.65 32.24 -25.19
CA ASP A 192 2.94 32.61 -26.41
C ASP A 192 1.59 31.87 -26.46
N ASP A 193 0.51 32.62 -26.64
CA ASP A 193 -0.82 32.07 -26.90
C ASP A 193 -1.25 32.49 -28.31
N GLN A 194 -1.09 31.58 -29.27
CA GLN A 194 -1.46 31.79 -30.67
C GLN A 194 -0.83 33.06 -31.28
N GLY A 195 0.47 33.29 -31.03
CA GLY A 195 1.20 34.47 -31.52
C GLY A 195 1.05 35.72 -30.67
N ARG A 196 0.37 35.64 -29.51
CA ARG A 196 0.25 36.74 -28.55
C ARG A 196 1.13 36.46 -27.34
N ALA A 197 2.01 37.40 -27.02
CA ALA A 197 2.79 37.34 -25.80
C ALA A 197 1.90 37.59 -24.58
N MET A 198 1.82 36.61 -23.69
CA MET A 198 0.98 36.60 -22.50
C MET A 198 1.83 36.56 -21.24
N GLU A 199 1.31 37.17 -20.18
CA GLU A 199 1.76 36.97 -18.81
C GLU A 199 0.61 36.45 -17.95
N GLU A 200 0.92 35.55 -17.02
CA GLU A 200 -0.06 34.96 -16.12
C GLU A 200 0.50 34.80 -14.71
N LEU A 201 -0.33 35.09 -13.71
CA LEU A 201 -0.08 34.77 -12.32
C LEU A 201 -0.95 33.59 -11.91
N LEU A 202 -0.31 32.49 -11.51
CA LEU A 202 -0.97 31.34 -10.90
C LEU A 202 -0.75 31.38 -9.39
N ARG A 203 -1.79 31.12 -8.59
CA ARG A 203 -1.66 30.97 -7.14
C ARG A 203 -2.40 29.73 -6.65
N SER A 204 -1.85 29.09 -5.63
CA SER A 204 -2.48 27.94 -4.98
C SER A 204 -2.09 27.88 -3.51
N VAL A 205 -2.87 27.12 -2.75
CA VAL A 205 -2.57 26.75 -1.37
C VAL A 205 -2.45 25.24 -1.33
N VAL A 206 -1.41 24.74 -0.67
CA VAL A 206 -1.17 23.31 -0.45
C VAL A 206 -1.30 23.03 1.04
N ASP A 207 -2.15 22.07 1.38
CA ASP A 207 -2.20 21.49 2.71
C ASP A 207 -1.69 20.05 2.68
N CYS A 208 -0.96 19.67 3.72
CA CYS A 208 -0.53 18.29 3.92
C CYS A 208 -0.85 17.84 5.34
N THR A 209 -1.26 16.59 5.43
CA THR A 209 -1.42 15.83 6.67
C THR A 209 -0.44 14.67 6.66
N GLU A 210 0.47 14.65 7.63
CA GLU A 210 1.44 13.58 7.81
C GLU A 210 1.13 12.78 9.08
N THR A 211 0.97 11.48 8.93
CA THR A 211 0.63 10.52 9.99
C THR A 211 1.71 9.45 10.12
N THR A 212 2.04 9.10 11.36
CA THR A 212 2.85 7.91 11.63
C THR A 212 1.94 6.70 11.70
N MET A 213 2.14 5.78 10.77
CA MET A 213 1.43 4.51 10.71
C MET A 213 2.19 3.47 11.53
N PRO A 214 1.50 2.69 12.39
CA PRO A 214 2.14 1.59 13.08
C PRO A 214 2.63 0.55 12.07
N GLY A 215 3.80 -0.04 12.36
CA GLY A 215 4.30 -1.16 11.60
C GLY A 215 3.38 -2.37 11.72
N MET A 216 3.34 -3.22 10.69
CA MET A 216 2.64 -4.51 10.73
C MET A 216 3.65 -5.65 10.68
N GLY A 217 3.60 -6.54 11.67
CA GLY A 217 4.51 -7.68 11.79
C GLY A 217 5.98 -7.21 11.94
N PRO A 218 6.92 -7.70 11.12
CA PRO A 218 8.33 -7.30 11.19
C PRO A 218 8.63 -5.92 10.58
N GLN A 219 7.63 -5.26 9.97
CA GLN A 219 7.83 -3.95 9.34
C GLN A 219 7.89 -2.85 10.41
N PRO A 220 8.85 -1.90 10.31
CA PRO A 220 8.87 -0.76 11.21
C PRO A 220 7.66 0.15 10.98
N ALA A 221 7.38 1.01 11.96
CA ALA A 221 6.49 2.14 11.75
C ALA A 221 6.98 2.99 10.58
N PHE A 222 6.04 3.56 9.83
CA PHE A 222 6.35 4.35 8.65
C PHE A 222 5.49 5.60 8.61
N THR A 223 5.94 6.57 7.83
CA THR A 223 5.24 7.84 7.65
C THR A 223 4.41 7.76 6.40
N GLN A 224 3.18 8.26 6.48
CA GLN A 224 2.33 8.51 5.33
C GLN A 224 1.96 9.99 5.31
N ARG A 225 2.09 10.62 4.15
CA ARG A 225 1.68 11.99 3.93
C ARG A 225 0.63 12.04 2.84
N MET A 226 -0.46 12.74 3.09
CA MET A 226 -1.45 13.10 2.09
C MET A 226 -1.41 14.60 1.94
N CYS A 227 -1.31 15.08 0.71
CA CYS A 227 -1.32 16.48 0.38
C CYS A 227 -2.40 16.76 -0.66
N GLY A 228 -2.92 17.98 -0.62
CA GLY A 228 -3.85 18.49 -1.61
C GLY A 228 -3.50 19.92 -1.95
N SER A 229 -3.59 20.27 -3.24
CA SER A 229 -3.76 21.66 -3.61
C SER A 229 -5.24 22.01 -3.49
N ARG A 230 -5.54 23.21 -3.01
CA ARG A 230 -6.82 23.85 -3.25
C ARG A 230 -6.92 24.23 -4.73
N PHE A 231 -7.87 25.10 -5.08
CA PHE A 231 -7.97 25.63 -6.44
C PHE A 231 -6.68 26.34 -6.88
N VAL A 232 -6.31 26.14 -8.15
CA VAL A 232 -5.34 27.02 -8.82
C VAL A 232 -6.11 28.20 -9.37
N PHE A 233 -5.97 29.36 -8.74
CA PHE A 233 -6.50 30.60 -9.27
C PHE A 233 -5.49 31.21 -10.23
N PHE A 234 -5.96 31.70 -11.37
CA PHE A 234 -5.12 32.37 -12.34
C PHE A 234 -5.69 33.70 -12.81
N VAL A 235 -4.79 34.60 -13.15
CA VAL A 235 -5.07 35.86 -13.86
C VAL A 235 -4.07 35.98 -14.99
N ARG A 236 -4.55 36.06 -16.22
CA ARG A 236 -3.72 36.25 -17.41
C ARG A 236 -4.08 37.55 -18.11
N ALA A 237 -3.08 38.18 -18.72
CA ALA A 237 -3.22 39.37 -19.53
C ALA A 237 -2.13 39.40 -20.62
N PRO A 238 -2.27 40.20 -21.68
CA PRO A 238 -1.18 40.49 -22.59
C PRO A 238 0.06 40.99 -21.83
N GLN A 239 1.25 40.68 -22.36
CA GLN A 239 2.51 41.06 -21.74
C GLN A 239 2.56 42.56 -21.42
N GLY A 240 2.94 42.90 -20.19
CA GLY A 240 3.02 44.28 -19.70
C GLY A 240 1.71 44.84 -19.13
N GLN A 241 0.61 44.10 -19.18
CA GLN A 241 -0.69 44.53 -18.62
C GLN A 241 -1.06 43.86 -17.30
N LEU A 242 -0.38 42.76 -16.95
CA LEU A 242 -0.73 41.95 -15.78
C LEU A 242 -0.61 42.74 -14.46
N ASP A 243 0.46 43.52 -14.29
CA ASP A 243 0.69 44.25 -13.03
C ASP A 243 -0.41 45.29 -12.74
N ALA A 244 -0.88 45.99 -13.77
CA ALA A 244 -1.99 46.94 -13.63
C ALA A 244 -3.30 46.24 -13.25
N LEU A 245 -3.56 45.05 -13.80
CA LEU A 245 -4.73 44.25 -13.47
C LEU A 245 -4.67 43.70 -12.04
N LEU A 246 -3.50 43.23 -11.61
CA LEU A 246 -3.29 42.71 -10.25
C LEU A 246 -3.40 43.80 -9.18
N ALA A 247 -3.01 45.04 -9.50
CA ALA A 247 -3.13 46.19 -8.62
C ALA A 247 -4.57 46.77 -8.55
N SER A 248 -5.49 46.27 -9.38
CA SER A 248 -6.87 46.78 -9.42
C SER A 248 -7.68 46.32 -8.21
N PRO A 249 -8.30 47.24 -7.44
CA PRO A 249 -9.24 46.89 -6.36
C PRO A 249 -10.41 46.03 -6.87
N GLN A 250 -10.79 46.20 -8.14
CA GLN A 250 -11.88 45.45 -8.74
C GLN A 250 -11.61 43.95 -8.79
N LEU A 251 -10.34 43.54 -8.95
CA LEU A 251 -9.95 42.13 -8.94
C LEU A 251 -10.07 41.52 -7.55
N GLU A 252 -9.73 42.27 -6.52
CA GLU A 252 -9.88 41.83 -5.13
C GLU A 252 -11.34 41.60 -4.78
N ASP A 253 -12.23 42.51 -5.20
CA ASP A 253 -13.67 42.40 -4.93
C ASP A 253 -14.33 41.23 -5.67
N LEU A 254 -13.89 40.92 -6.90
CA LEU A 254 -14.32 39.69 -7.60
C LEU A 254 -14.00 38.42 -6.82
N SER A 255 -12.82 38.38 -6.20
CA SER A 255 -12.40 37.20 -5.45
C SER A 255 -13.30 36.92 -4.24
N LYS A 256 -13.88 37.97 -3.64
CA LYS A 256 -14.82 37.88 -2.51
C LYS A 256 -16.19 37.35 -2.94
N LEU A 257 -16.57 37.55 -4.20
CA LEU A 257 -17.85 37.08 -4.75
C LEU A 257 -17.82 35.59 -5.09
N THR A 258 -16.63 35.01 -5.28
CA THR A 258 -16.50 33.59 -5.62
C THR A 258 -16.51 32.74 -4.35
N ARG A 259 -17.57 31.96 -4.15
CA ARG A 259 -17.75 31.11 -2.97
C ARG A 259 -18.45 29.80 -3.29
N PRO A 260 -18.08 28.69 -2.61
CA PRO A 260 -18.89 27.49 -2.64
C PRO A 260 -20.22 27.74 -1.91
N GLU A 261 -21.28 27.11 -2.38
CA GLU A 261 -22.59 27.19 -1.74
C GLU A 261 -22.67 26.25 -0.52
N PRO A 262 -23.23 26.70 0.63
CA PRO A 262 -23.28 25.89 1.84
C PRO A 262 -24.02 24.56 1.67
N ALA A 263 -25.17 24.56 0.99
CA ALA A 263 -25.98 23.36 0.77
C ALA A 263 -25.23 22.30 -0.08
N TRP A 264 -24.45 22.76 -1.06
CA TRP A 264 -23.60 21.87 -1.85
C TRP A 264 -22.44 21.33 -1.04
N SER A 265 -21.76 22.20 -0.29
CA SER A 265 -20.61 21.83 0.55
C SER A 265 -21.00 20.78 1.60
N GLN A 266 -22.19 20.92 2.20
CA GLN A 266 -22.75 19.93 3.13
C GLN A 266 -23.04 18.59 2.45
N ARG A 267 -23.57 18.58 1.22
CA ARG A 267 -23.79 17.34 0.46
C ARG A 267 -22.48 16.63 0.13
N VAL A 268 -21.48 17.37 -0.35
CA VAL A 268 -20.14 16.82 -0.62
C VAL A 268 -19.54 16.21 0.65
N ALA A 269 -19.60 16.93 1.77
CA ALA A 269 -19.10 16.43 3.06
C ALA A 269 -19.85 15.18 3.54
N ALA A 270 -21.18 15.17 3.42
CA ALA A 270 -21.99 14.00 3.77
C ALA A 270 -21.67 12.79 2.89
N ASP A 271 -21.42 12.99 1.60
CA ASP A 271 -21.03 11.92 0.67
C ASP A 271 -19.65 11.37 0.99
N GLN A 272 -18.68 12.25 1.26
CA GLN A 272 -17.33 11.85 1.71
C GLN A 272 -17.40 11.05 3.02
N GLN A 273 -18.23 11.48 3.97
CA GLN A 273 -18.42 10.76 5.23
C GLN A 273 -19.03 9.37 5.01
N ARG A 274 -20.04 9.24 4.12
CA ARG A 274 -20.63 7.93 3.77
C ARG A 274 -19.62 7.02 3.10
N GLN A 275 -18.82 7.53 2.17
CA GLN A 275 -17.76 6.75 1.52
C GLN A 275 -16.70 6.28 2.52
N PHE A 276 -16.29 7.15 3.45
CA PHE A 276 -15.36 6.80 4.53
C PHE A 276 -15.93 5.66 5.38
N GLN A 277 -17.19 5.77 5.83
CA GLN A 277 -17.86 4.73 6.63
C GLN A 277 -17.97 3.40 5.88
N GLN A 278 -18.29 3.42 4.59
CA GLN A 278 -18.35 2.22 3.75
C GLN A 278 -16.97 1.56 3.60
N ASN A 279 -15.92 2.36 3.40
CA ASN A 279 -14.55 1.87 3.31
C ASN A 279 -14.04 1.29 4.63
N GLU A 280 -14.35 1.92 5.76
CA GLU A 280 -14.07 1.38 7.09
C GLU A 280 -14.79 0.06 7.33
N ALA A 281 -16.10 -0.02 7.03
CA ALA A 281 -16.89 -1.24 7.18
C ALA A 281 -16.33 -2.39 6.34
N ARG A 282 -15.94 -2.10 5.08
CA ARG A 282 -15.31 -3.06 4.19
C ARG A 282 -13.97 -3.54 4.74
N ARG A 283 -13.07 -2.63 5.13
CA ARG A 283 -11.78 -2.98 5.73
C ARG A 283 -11.93 -3.81 7.00
N ASN A 284 -12.92 -3.50 7.83
CA ASN A 284 -13.19 -4.27 9.05
C ASN A 284 -13.71 -5.68 8.73
N ALA A 285 -14.58 -5.82 7.73
CA ALA A 285 -15.04 -7.12 7.26
C ALA A 285 -13.88 -7.97 6.72
N ASP A 286 -13.01 -7.38 5.91
CA ASP A 286 -11.82 -8.03 5.36
C ASP A 286 -10.85 -8.46 6.48
N PHE A 287 -10.63 -7.61 7.48
CA PHE A 287 -9.82 -7.94 8.65
C PHE A 287 -10.39 -9.13 9.43
N GLN A 288 -11.70 -9.15 9.68
CA GLN A 288 -12.36 -10.26 10.38
C GLN A 288 -12.34 -11.56 9.56
N ALA A 289 -12.44 -11.48 8.24
CA ALA A 289 -12.30 -12.63 7.35
C ALA A 289 -10.88 -13.21 7.42
N ASN A 290 -9.85 -12.35 7.35
CA ASN A 290 -8.44 -12.75 7.47
C ASN A 290 -8.14 -13.39 8.84
N LEU A 291 -8.69 -12.84 9.92
CA LEU A 291 -8.52 -13.42 11.26
C LEU A 291 -9.09 -14.84 11.35
N ARG A 292 -10.31 -15.06 10.82
CA ARG A 292 -10.93 -16.40 10.78
C ARG A 292 -10.14 -17.37 9.92
N ALA A 293 -9.63 -16.93 8.77
CA ALA A 293 -8.78 -17.74 7.90
C ALA A 293 -7.49 -18.16 8.61
N ASN A 294 -6.83 -17.23 9.32
CA ASN A 294 -5.62 -17.52 10.09
C ASN A 294 -5.89 -18.50 11.25
N GLN A 295 -7.03 -18.37 11.93
CA GLN A 295 -7.44 -19.32 12.99
C GLN A 295 -7.64 -20.73 12.42
N ALA A 296 -8.37 -20.86 11.30
CA ALA A 296 -8.58 -22.16 10.64
C ALA A 296 -7.27 -22.79 10.17
N GLN A 297 -6.33 -21.98 9.63
CA GLN A 297 -5.00 -22.47 9.26
C GLN A 297 -4.19 -22.94 10.47
N HIS A 298 -4.27 -22.22 11.59
CA HIS A 298 -3.59 -22.60 12.83
C HIS A 298 -4.14 -23.93 13.38
N GLU A 299 -5.47 -24.09 13.42
CA GLU A 299 -6.10 -25.34 13.83
C GLU A 299 -5.72 -26.52 12.92
N ALA A 300 -5.71 -26.30 11.61
CA ALA A 300 -5.26 -27.31 10.65
C ALA A 300 -3.78 -27.69 10.88
N MET A 301 -2.92 -26.73 11.20
CA MET A 301 -1.51 -27.00 11.54
C MET A 301 -1.39 -27.84 12.81
N LEU A 302 -2.15 -27.52 13.87
CA LEU A 302 -2.16 -28.30 15.11
C LEU A 302 -2.67 -29.73 14.88
N GLN A 303 -3.70 -29.90 14.05
CA GLN A 303 -4.21 -31.22 13.68
C GLN A 303 -3.14 -32.03 12.93
N ARG A 304 -2.45 -31.43 11.95
CA ARG A 304 -1.33 -32.08 11.24
C ARG A 304 -0.19 -32.44 12.19
N GLY A 305 0.13 -31.57 13.16
CA GLY A 305 1.14 -31.84 14.19
C GLY A 305 0.79 -33.05 15.05
N ARG A 306 -0.48 -33.16 15.48
CA ARG A 306 -0.97 -34.35 16.22
C ARG A 306 -0.89 -35.63 15.39
N GLN A 307 -1.28 -35.57 14.12
CA GLN A 307 -1.18 -36.71 13.20
C GLN A 307 0.27 -37.13 12.98
N PHE A 308 1.18 -36.18 12.79
CA PHE A 308 2.61 -36.45 12.64
C PHE A 308 3.18 -37.13 13.89
N GLN A 309 2.88 -36.63 15.09
CA GLN A 309 3.32 -37.26 16.34
C GLN A 309 2.73 -38.67 16.52
N GLN A 310 1.46 -38.88 16.15
CA GLN A 310 0.85 -40.21 16.17
C GLN A 310 1.57 -41.16 15.21
N GLN A 311 1.86 -40.72 13.99
CA GLN A 311 2.62 -41.52 13.02
C GLN A 311 4.03 -41.84 13.52
N GLN A 312 4.72 -40.88 14.14
CA GLN A 312 6.05 -41.10 14.71
C GLN A 312 6.02 -42.13 15.85
N ARG A 313 5.03 -42.05 16.75
CA ARG A 313 4.83 -43.07 17.80
C ARG A 313 4.58 -44.46 17.21
N GLN A 314 3.69 -44.55 16.22
CA GLN A 314 3.42 -45.83 15.55
C GLN A 314 4.66 -46.40 14.85
N GLN A 315 5.48 -45.56 14.23
CA GLN A 315 6.74 -46.00 13.62
C GLN A 315 7.74 -46.50 14.67
N PHE A 316 7.88 -45.79 15.79
CA PHE A 316 8.76 -46.19 16.88
C PHE A 316 8.29 -47.49 17.56
N GLU A 317 6.98 -47.66 17.75
CA GLU A 317 6.41 -48.91 18.25
C GLU A 317 6.66 -50.07 17.29
N ARG A 318 6.50 -49.86 15.98
CA ARG A 318 6.81 -50.86 14.96
C ARG A 318 8.29 -51.24 14.93
N SER A 319 9.20 -50.27 15.03
CA SER A 319 10.64 -50.56 15.06
C SER A 319 11.02 -51.35 16.31
N GLN A 320 10.52 -50.96 17.49
CA GLN A 320 10.75 -51.74 18.70
C GLN A 320 10.18 -53.16 18.63
N ALA A 321 9.00 -53.34 18.03
CA ALA A 321 8.42 -54.67 17.85
C ALA A 321 9.29 -55.52 16.90
N ALA A 322 9.78 -54.93 15.81
CA ALA A 322 10.70 -55.59 14.88
C ALA A 322 12.06 -55.94 15.54
N ASP A 323 12.59 -55.06 16.38
CA ASP A 323 13.83 -55.30 17.13
C ASP A 323 13.66 -56.44 18.13
N ARG A 324 12.55 -56.46 18.88
CA ARG A 324 12.23 -57.57 19.80
C ARG A 324 12.10 -58.89 19.06
N ALA A 325 11.45 -58.91 17.91
CA ALA A 325 11.34 -60.11 17.07
C ALA A 325 12.72 -60.58 16.58
N THR A 326 13.58 -59.65 16.18
CA THR A 326 14.95 -59.94 15.75
C THR A 326 15.78 -60.55 16.89
N VAL A 327 15.73 -59.95 18.09
CA VAL A 327 16.44 -60.47 19.27
C VAL A 327 15.92 -61.84 19.67
N ALA A 328 14.59 -62.07 19.65
CA ALA A 328 14.00 -63.37 19.94
C ALA A 328 14.48 -64.44 18.94
N ALA A 329 14.55 -64.11 17.64
CA ALA A 329 15.08 -65.01 16.62
C ALA A 329 16.58 -65.31 16.81
N MET A 330 17.38 -64.32 17.20
CA MET A 330 18.79 -64.51 17.52
C MET A 330 18.98 -65.42 18.74
N GLN A 331 18.19 -65.23 19.79
CA GLN A 331 18.24 -66.06 21.00
C GLN A 331 17.84 -67.51 20.70
N ASP A 332 16.78 -67.70 19.90
CA ASP A 332 16.36 -69.03 19.45
C ASP A 332 17.45 -69.72 18.60
N GLY A 333 18.05 -68.99 17.66
CA GLY A 333 19.17 -69.48 16.85
C GLY A 333 20.38 -69.87 17.70
N ALA A 334 20.77 -69.01 18.66
CA ALA A 334 21.86 -69.29 19.59
C ALA A 334 21.57 -70.52 20.46
N HIS A 335 20.35 -70.65 20.98
CA HIS A 335 19.92 -71.80 21.75
C HIS A 335 20.01 -73.10 20.95
N ARG A 336 19.49 -73.12 19.71
CA ARG A 336 19.60 -74.26 18.80
C ARG A 336 21.05 -74.60 18.47
N GLN A 337 21.91 -73.60 18.28
CA GLN A 337 23.33 -73.82 18.03
C GLN A 337 24.05 -74.44 19.24
N VAL A 338 23.74 -73.99 20.46
CA VAL A 338 24.27 -74.58 21.69
C VAL A 338 23.83 -76.03 21.83
N LEU A 339 22.54 -76.33 21.63
CA LEU A 339 22.02 -77.70 21.65
C LEU A 339 22.73 -78.59 20.62
N SER A 340 22.85 -78.13 19.38
CA SER A 340 23.56 -78.86 18.32
C SER A 340 25.02 -79.12 18.66
N THR A 341 25.73 -78.14 19.22
CA THR A 341 27.16 -78.29 19.59
C THR A 341 27.34 -79.28 20.73
N LEU A 342 26.39 -79.34 21.67
CA LEU A 342 26.39 -80.28 22.78
C LEU A 342 25.83 -81.66 22.42
N GLY A 343 25.41 -81.89 21.16
CA GLY A 343 24.76 -83.14 20.75
C GLY A 343 23.45 -83.40 21.49
N ARG A 344 22.72 -82.33 21.85
CA ARG A 344 21.44 -82.37 22.55
C ARG A 344 20.30 -81.90 21.64
N GLN A 345 19.09 -82.34 21.94
CA GLN A 345 17.86 -81.95 21.25
C GLN A 345 16.73 -81.77 22.28
N GLU A 346 15.79 -80.88 21.96
CA GLU A 346 14.57 -80.69 22.75
C GLU A 346 13.48 -81.66 22.31
N PHE A 347 12.82 -82.23 23.31
CA PHE A 347 11.67 -83.12 23.14
C PHE A 347 10.51 -82.60 23.98
N VAL A 348 9.29 -82.77 23.49
CA VAL A 348 8.06 -82.35 24.14
C VAL A 348 7.35 -83.57 24.69
N ASN A 349 6.91 -83.48 25.95
CA ASN A 349 5.95 -84.43 26.51
C ASN A 349 4.54 -84.07 25.99
N PRO A 350 3.89 -84.91 25.17
CA PRO A 350 2.58 -84.59 24.59
C PRO A 350 1.45 -84.50 25.61
N GLY A 351 1.60 -85.11 26.79
CA GLY A 351 0.61 -85.09 27.87
C GLY A 351 0.65 -83.84 28.75
N THR A 352 1.81 -83.17 28.84
CA THR A 352 2.00 -82.00 29.73
C THR A 352 2.44 -80.73 29.00
N GLY A 353 2.94 -80.84 27.76
CA GLY A 353 3.56 -79.74 27.02
C GLY A 353 4.96 -79.36 27.53
N GLN A 354 5.52 -80.08 28.51
CA GLN A 354 6.84 -79.79 29.06
C GLN A 354 7.95 -80.11 28.05
N ILE A 355 8.90 -79.18 27.90
CA ILE A 355 10.11 -79.36 27.07
C ILE A 355 11.22 -79.95 27.92
N VAL A 356 11.83 -81.03 27.43
CA VAL A 356 12.92 -81.78 28.07
C VAL A 356 14.08 -81.88 27.09
N GLN A 357 15.31 -81.69 27.57
CA GLN A 357 16.51 -81.80 26.75
C GLN A 357 17.15 -83.18 26.89
N GLY A 358 17.21 -83.93 25.78
CA GLY A 358 17.89 -85.22 25.68
C GLY A 358 19.05 -85.18 24.69
N SER A 359 19.78 -86.29 24.55
CA SER A 359 20.82 -86.41 23.52
C SER A 359 20.20 -86.62 22.15
N ALA A 360 20.76 -85.99 21.12
CA ALA A 360 20.33 -86.13 19.74
C ALA A 360 20.74 -87.48 19.10
N ASN A 361 21.55 -88.29 19.79
CA ASN A 361 22.05 -89.58 19.29
C ASN A 361 21.02 -90.73 19.44
N TYR A 362 19.85 -90.44 20.02
CA TYR A 362 18.82 -91.42 20.32
C TYR A 362 17.48 -91.03 19.69
N ASN A 363 16.90 -91.97 18.94
CA ASN A 363 15.67 -91.76 18.17
C ASN A 363 14.39 -91.92 19.00
N HIS A 364 14.47 -92.53 20.19
CA HIS A 364 13.35 -92.72 21.11
C HIS A 364 13.71 -92.26 22.52
N GLN A 365 12.86 -91.42 23.09
CA GLN A 365 13.03 -90.91 24.44
C GLN A 365 11.75 -91.05 25.24
N TRP A 366 11.89 -91.42 26.51
CA TRP A 366 10.79 -91.61 27.43
C TRP A 366 11.07 -90.90 28.74
N ILE A 367 10.08 -90.19 29.27
CA ILE A 367 10.17 -89.60 30.61
C ILE A 367 9.25 -90.35 31.57
N SER A 368 9.74 -90.56 32.79
CA SER A 368 8.97 -91.19 33.84
C SER A 368 7.82 -90.31 34.34
N SER A 369 6.81 -90.91 34.95
CA SER A 369 5.63 -90.23 35.50
C SER A 369 5.93 -89.24 36.62
N ASP A 370 7.04 -89.42 37.35
CA ASP A 370 7.54 -88.48 38.36
C ASP A 370 8.42 -87.37 37.76
N GLY A 371 8.70 -87.42 36.45
CA GLY A 371 9.49 -86.44 35.71
C GLY A 371 10.99 -86.45 36.01
N ARG A 372 11.49 -87.40 36.81
CA ARG A 372 12.89 -87.39 37.31
C ARG A 372 13.86 -88.21 36.48
N SER A 373 13.37 -89.18 35.72
CA SER A 373 14.20 -90.13 34.98
C SER A 373 13.86 -90.11 33.49
N MET A 374 14.88 -90.29 32.66
CA MET A 374 14.75 -90.31 31.21
C MET A 374 15.45 -91.52 30.63
N ILE A 375 14.74 -92.26 29.79
CA ILE A 375 15.29 -93.37 29.01
C ILE A 375 15.50 -92.87 27.58
N GLN A 376 16.68 -93.15 27.02
CA GLN A 376 17.04 -92.78 25.66
C GLN A 376 17.58 -94.02 24.95
N ASN A 377 17.02 -94.39 23.80
CA ASN A 377 17.46 -95.54 23.02
C ASN A 377 17.18 -95.37 21.51
N ASN A 378 17.58 -96.37 20.72
CA ASN A 378 17.37 -96.41 19.27
C ASN A 378 16.47 -97.56 18.81
N ASP A 379 15.81 -98.25 19.74
CA ASP A 379 14.98 -99.41 19.42
C ASP A 379 13.52 -98.98 19.20
N HIS A 380 13.03 -99.16 17.97
CA HIS A 380 11.68 -98.78 17.55
C HIS A 380 10.57 -99.64 18.17
N GLN A 381 10.89 -100.80 18.74
CA GLN A 381 9.92 -101.69 19.36
C GLN A 381 9.92 -101.57 20.90
N PHE A 382 10.82 -100.76 21.46
CA PHE A 382 10.95 -100.64 22.90
C PHE A 382 9.84 -99.79 23.51
N ASN A 383 9.04 -100.40 24.38
CA ASN A 383 8.08 -99.73 25.24
C ASN A 383 8.44 -100.01 26.73
N PRO A 384 8.87 -98.99 27.50
CA PRO A 384 9.29 -99.19 28.88
C PRO A 384 8.12 -99.43 29.85
N ASN A 385 6.88 -99.15 29.44
CA ASN A 385 5.69 -99.36 30.27
C ASN A 385 5.48 -100.85 30.54
N GLY A 386 5.49 -101.25 31.82
CA GLY A 386 5.31 -102.63 32.24
C GLY A 386 6.59 -103.49 32.23
N VAL A 387 7.74 -102.94 31.78
CA VAL A 387 9.00 -103.69 31.61
C VAL A 387 10.14 -103.12 32.45
N VAL A 388 10.18 -101.79 32.65
CA VAL A 388 11.23 -101.12 33.43
C VAL A 388 10.82 -101.02 34.91
N ASN A 389 11.71 -101.41 35.83
CA ASN A 389 11.50 -101.39 37.28
C ASN A 389 11.81 -99.99 37.85
N PRO A 390 10.96 -99.38 38.71
CA PRO A 390 9.70 -99.91 39.24
C PRO A 390 8.56 -99.92 38.22
N ILE A 391 7.88 -101.07 38.13
CA ILE A 391 6.79 -101.34 37.19
C ILE A 391 5.59 -100.39 37.44
N SER A 392 5.50 -99.81 38.64
CA SER A 392 4.49 -98.80 39.00
C SER A 392 4.73 -97.42 38.36
N GLN A 393 5.87 -97.19 37.72
CA GLN A 393 6.20 -95.94 37.04
C GLN A 393 5.77 -96.04 35.57
N SER A 394 4.86 -95.16 35.15
CA SER A 394 4.51 -95.03 33.74
C SER A 394 5.49 -94.11 33.03
N TRP A 395 5.69 -94.37 31.75
CA TRP A 395 6.65 -93.70 30.89
C TRP A 395 5.91 -93.10 29.70
N THR A 396 6.09 -91.81 29.49
CA THR A 396 5.48 -91.10 28.37
C THR A 396 6.51 -90.93 27.26
N PRO A 397 6.18 -91.31 26.01
CA PRO A 397 7.08 -91.09 24.90
C PRO A 397 7.17 -89.59 24.64
N LEU A 398 8.41 -89.10 24.52
CA LEU A 398 8.68 -87.73 24.15
C LEU A 398 8.79 -87.62 22.63
N VAL A 399 8.23 -86.56 22.07
CA VAL A 399 8.32 -86.27 20.63
C VAL A 399 9.35 -85.18 20.37
N PRO A 400 10.20 -85.27 19.33
CA PRO A 400 11.08 -84.17 18.95
C PRO A 400 10.29 -82.87 18.75
N ARG A 401 10.84 -81.76 19.25
CA ARG A 401 10.23 -80.43 19.10
C ARG A 401 10.36 -79.88 17.68
#